data_AF-A0A1B6HTH5-F1
#
_entry.id   AF-A0A1B6HTH5-F1
#
_cell.length_a   1.000
_cell.length_b   1.000
_cell.length_c   1.000
_cell.angle_alpha   90.00
_cell.angle_beta   90.00
_cell.angle_gamma   90.00
#
_symmetry.space_group_name_H-M   'P 1'
#
loop_
_entity.id
_entity.type
_entity.pdbx_description
1 polymer ?
#
loop_
_entity_poly.entity_id
_entity_poly.type
_entity_poly.pdbx_seq_one_letter_code
_entity_poly.pdbx_strand_id
1 'polypeptide(L)'
;AGYPIEEIHWERSGRELPDDLRQKVIGGTLMISPVQKSADAGVYTCWARNKQGQSARRSGEVAVIVPPVIEPFSFPGEGLPEGTRTRMVCGVSRGDPPLHIHWLKDGSKLPAHLAVNVSTLDPYSSLLSISSLTEGHSG
;
A
#
# COMPACT_ATOMS: atom_id res chain seq x y z
N ALA A 1 -13.46 -35.88 -11.78
CA ALA A 1 -13.92 -35.72 -13.18
C ALA A 1 -14.30 -34.26 -13.40
N GLY A 2 -14.01 -33.69 -14.57
CA GLY A 2 -14.25 -32.26 -14.82
C GLY A 2 -13.68 -31.72 -16.13
N TYR A 3 -12.96 -32.54 -16.91
CA TYR A 3 -12.40 -32.18 -18.20
C TYR A 3 -13.30 -32.71 -19.35
N PRO A 4 -13.46 -31.95 -20.45
CA PRO A 4 -13.00 -30.57 -20.62
C PRO A 4 -13.89 -29.57 -19.87
N ILE A 5 -13.27 -28.48 -19.40
CA ILE A 5 -13.98 -27.30 -18.91
C ILE A 5 -14.37 -26.48 -20.14
N GLU A 6 -15.66 -26.20 -20.30
CA GLU A 6 -16.18 -25.44 -21.44
C GLU A 6 -16.27 -23.96 -21.13
N GLU A 7 -16.69 -23.65 -19.90
CA GLU A 7 -17.05 -22.29 -19.51
C GLU A 7 -16.46 -21.98 -18.15
N ILE A 8 -15.85 -20.79 -18.04
CA ILE A 8 -15.39 -20.19 -16.79
C ILE A 8 -15.92 -18.77 -16.76
N HIS A 9 -16.73 -18.47 -15.75
CA HIS A 9 -17.36 -17.17 -15.56
C HIS A 9 -17.00 -16.61 -14.19
N TRP A 10 -17.00 -15.28 -14.09
CA TRP A 10 -16.73 -14.57 -12.86
C TRP A 10 -17.95 -13.79 -12.43
N GLU A 11 -18.19 -13.75 -11.13
CA GLU A 11 -19.31 -13.03 -10.54
C GLU A 11 -18.82 -12.25 -9.32
N ARG A 12 -19.37 -11.05 -9.12
CA ARG A 12 -19.15 -10.26 -7.91
C ARG A 12 -20.45 -9.58 -7.51
N SER A 13 -20.82 -9.70 -6.24
CA SER A 13 -22.04 -9.09 -5.69
C SER A 13 -23.32 -9.40 -6.50
N GLY A 14 -23.45 -10.62 -7.05
CA GLY A 14 -24.60 -11.03 -7.85
C GLY A 14 -24.54 -10.64 -9.33
N ARG A 15 -23.46 -10.01 -9.80
CA ARG A 15 -23.29 -9.53 -11.18
C ARG A 15 -22.19 -10.29 -11.89
N GLU A 16 -22.47 -10.72 -13.12
CA GLU A 16 -21.49 -11.36 -13.99
C GLU A 16 -20.45 -10.34 -14.47
N LEU A 17 -19.18 -10.73 -14.43
CA LEU A 17 -18.03 -9.92 -14.84
C LEU A 17 -17.51 -10.42 -16.20
N PRO A 18 -17.02 -9.53 -17.08
CA PRO A 18 -16.69 -8.13 -16.80
C PRO A 18 -17.91 -7.19 -16.86
N ASP A 19 -18.03 -6.30 -15.88
CA ASP A 19 -19.07 -5.25 -15.80
C ASP A 19 -18.52 -3.81 -15.88
N ASP A 20 -17.19 -3.68 -16.01
CA ASP A 20 -16.43 -2.43 -16.07
C ASP A 20 -15.35 -2.54 -17.18
N LEU A 21 -15.04 -1.45 -17.88
CA LEU A 21 -14.01 -1.37 -18.93
C LEU A 21 -12.59 -1.74 -18.44
N ARG A 22 -12.32 -1.63 -17.14
CA ARG A 22 -11.05 -2.02 -16.49
C ARG A 22 -10.89 -3.53 -16.36
N GLN A 23 -11.98 -4.29 -16.57
CA GLN A 23 -12.02 -5.72 -16.34
C GLN A 23 -11.92 -6.50 -17.66
N LYS A 24 -11.16 -7.60 -17.66
CA LYS A 24 -11.01 -8.51 -18.79
C LYS A 24 -10.93 -9.95 -18.31
N VAL A 25 -11.56 -10.87 -19.03
CA VAL A 25 -11.41 -12.31 -18.77
C VAL A 25 -10.60 -12.93 -19.91
N ILE A 26 -9.46 -13.54 -19.58
CA ILE A 26 -8.59 -14.22 -20.55
C ILE A 26 -8.30 -15.64 -20.07
N GLY A 27 -8.70 -16.65 -20.85
CA GLY A 27 -8.48 -18.06 -20.50
C GLY A 27 -9.06 -18.45 -19.14
N GLY A 28 -10.19 -17.84 -18.74
CA GLY A 28 -10.82 -18.05 -17.43
C GLY A 28 -10.22 -17.23 -16.28
N THR A 29 -9.22 -16.39 -16.53
CA THR A 29 -8.62 -15.50 -15.51
C THR A 29 -9.23 -14.10 -15.62
N LEU A 30 -9.80 -13.59 -14.53
CA LEU A 30 -10.24 -12.19 -14.41
C LEU A 30 -9.04 -11.29 -14.11
N MET A 31 -8.86 -10.25 -14.93
CA MET A 31 -7.88 -9.19 -14.74
C MET A 31 -8.59 -7.86 -14.56
N ILE A 32 -8.17 -7.06 -13.57
CA ILE A 32 -8.70 -5.73 -13.29
C ILE A 32 -7.54 -4.75 -13.26
N SER A 33 -7.55 -3.72 -14.12
CA SER A 33 -6.51 -2.68 -14.11
C SER A 33 -6.99 -1.35 -14.69
N PRO A 34 -6.74 -0.21 -14.01
CA PRO A 34 -6.13 -0.07 -12.68
C PRO A 34 -7.10 -0.46 -11.56
N VAL A 35 -6.59 -0.97 -10.44
CA VAL A 35 -7.41 -1.38 -9.28
C VAL A 35 -7.82 -0.18 -8.43
N GLN A 36 -9.05 -0.19 -7.92
CA GLN A 36 -9.64 0.83 -7.07
C GLN A 36 -10.25 0.20 -5.81
N LYS A 37 -9.82 0.65 -4.62
CA LYS A 37 -10.25 0.06 -3.35
C LYS A 37 -11.76 0.10 -3.13
N SER A 38 -12.40 1.22 -3.45
CA SER A 38 -13.84 1.40 -3.29
C SER A 38 -14.68 0.56 -4.25
N ALA A 39 -14.15 0.21 -5.42
CA ALA A 39 -14.90 -0.44 -6.47
C ALA A 39 -14.61 -1.94 -6.56
N ASP A 40 -13.38 -2.39 -6.26
CA ASP A 40 -12.90 -3.73 -6.60
C ASP A 40 -12.67 -4.63 -5.38
N ALA A 41 -12.72 -4.10 -4.15
CA ALA A 41 -12.68 -4.93 -2.95
C ALA A 41 -13.99 -5.71 -2.77
N GLY A 42 -13.91 -6.95 -2.30
CA GLY A 42 -15.07 -7.77 -1.98
C GLY A 42 -14.91 -9.24 -2.36
N VAL A 43 -16.03 -9.97 -2.33
CA VAL A 43 -16.07 -11.41 -2.63
C VAL A 43 -16.31 -11.64 -4.11
N TYR A 44 -15.39 -12.36 -4.74
CA TYR A 44 -15.49 -12.81 -6.12
C TYR A 44 -15.82 -14.30 -6.15
N THR A 45 -16.68 -14.70 -7.06
CA THR A 45 -17.04 -16.11 -7.28
C THR A 45 -16.65 -16.51 -8.68
N CYS A 46 -15.84 -17.56 -8.80
CA CYS A 46 -15.57 -18.23 -10.06
C CYS A 46 -16.56 -19.39 -10.21
N TRP A 47 -17.23 -19.45 -11.36
CA TRP A 47 -18.11 -20.55 -11.74
C TRP A 47 -17.55 -21.26 -12.97
N ALA A 48 -17.44 -22.58 -12.92
CA ALA A 48 -16.97 -23.40 -14.03
C ALA A 48 -17.99 -24.48 -14.38
N ARG A 49 -18.13 -24.76 -15.67
CA ARG A 49 -19.05 -25.80 -16.19
C ARG A 49 -18.35 -26.68 -17.22
N ASN A 50 -18.62 -27.99 -17.16
CA ASN A 50 -18.13 -28.96 -18.15
C ASN A 50 -19.20 -29.32 -19.20
N LYS A 51 -18.80 -30.04 -20.25
CA LYS A 51 -19.71 -30.51 -21.33
C LYS A 51 -20.90 -31.34 -20.82
N GLN A 52 -20.74 -32.04 -19.71
CA GLN A 52 -21.79 -32.89 -19.13
C GLN A 52 -22.79 -32.09 -18.27
N GLY A 53 -22.63 -30.77 -18.16
CA GLY A 53 -23.50 -29.90 -17.38
C GLY A 53 -23.20 -29.89 -15.88
N GLN A 54 -22.15 -30.59 -15.43
CA GLN A 54 -21.67 -30.48 -14.05
C GLN A 54 -21.03 -29.10 -13.87
N SER A 55 -21.28 -28.49 -12.71
CA SER A 55 -20.75 -27.17 -12.41
C SER A 55 -20.18 -27.08 -11.01
N ALA A 56 -19.16 -26.24 -10.85
CA ALA A 56 -18.52 -25.96 -9.57
C ALA A 56 -18.43 -24.44 -9.37
N ARG A 57 -18.63 -23.99 -8.13
CA ARG A 57 -18.48 -22.60 -7.72
C ARG A 57 -17.49 -22.51 -6.59
N ARG A 58 -16.63 -21.49 -6.62
CA ARG A 58 -15.76 -21.16 -5.50
C ARG A 58 -15.67 -19.66 -5.34
N SER A 59 -15.83 -19.21 -4.10
CA SER A 59 -15.72 -17.79 -3.75
C SER A 59 -14.40 -17.52 -3.03
N GLY A 60 -13.87 -16.31 -3.21
CA GLY A 60 -12.68 -15.81 -2.53
C GLY A 60 -12.81 -14.31 -2.25
N GLU A 61 -12.31 -13.88 -1.11
CA GLU A 61 -12.27 -12.47 -0.75
C GLU A 61 -11.03 -11.80 -1.35
N VAL A 62 -11.24 -10.67 -2.02
CA VAL A 62 -10.19 -9.81 -2.56
C VAL A 62 -10.18 -8.53 -1.73
N ALA A 63 -9.12 -8.35 -0.96
CA ALA A 63 -8.81 -7.10 -0.29
C ALA A 63 -7.95 -6.23 -1.21
N VAL A 64 -8.29 -4.94 -1.29
CA VAL A 64 -7.50 -3.93 -2.01
C VAL A 64 -6.91 -2.97 -0.99
N ILE A 65 -5.60 -2.80 -1.03
CA ILE A 65 -4.85 -1.99 -0.08
C ILE A 65 -4.28 -0.75 -0.78
N VAL A 66 -4.32 0.41 -0.12
CA VAL A 66 -3.74 1.66 -0.58
C VAL A 66 -2.30 1.78 -0.07
N PRO A 67 -1.29 1.91 -0.95
CA PRO A 67 0.09 2.09 -0.53
C PRO A 67 0.30 3.46 0.16
N PRO A 68 1.26 3.56 1.09
CA PRO A 68 1.57 4.81 1.76
C PRO A 68 2.14 5.86 0.79
N VAL A 69 1.70 7.10 0.95
CA VAL A 69 2.17 8.27 0.19
C VAL A 69 2.70 9.29 1.19
N ILE A 70 4.03 9.39 1.24
CA ILE A 70 4.74 10.32 2.13
C ILE A 70 4.58 11.74 1.59
N GLU A 71 4.26 12.67 2.49
CA GLU A 71 4.21 14.10 2.19
C GLU A 71 5.62 14.66 1.91
N PRO A 72 5.76 15.67 1.04
CA PRO A 72 7.04 16.31 0.82
C PRO A 72 7.65 16.83 2.13
N PHE A 73 8.93 16.51 2.36
CA PHE A 73 9.67 17.07 3.49
C PHE A 73 10.01 18.54 3.24
N SER A 74 10.02 19.33 4.31
CA SER A 74 10.64 20.65 4.30
C SER A 74 11.64 20.77 5.44
N PHE A 75 12.87 21.14 5.09
CA PHE A 75 13.84 21.59 6.06
C PHE A 75 13.63 23.10 6.29
N PRO A 76 13.84 23.61 7.51
CA PRO A 76 13.87 25.05 7.74
C PRO A 76 15.14 25.65 7.10
N GLY A 77 15.14 25.82 5.78
CA GLY A 77 16.23 26.45 5.01
C GLY A 77 17.38 25.52 4.63
N GLU A 78 18.22 25.99 3.70
CA GLU A 78 19.50 25.36 3.35
C GLU A 78 20.59 25.79 4.33
N GLY A 79 21.49 24.87 4.69
CA GLY A 79 22.70 25.19 5.47
C GLY A 79 22.42 25.58 6.92
N LEU A 80 21.76 24.71 7.68
CA LEU A 80 21.52 24.93 9.12
C LEU A 80 22.85 24.99 9.90
N PRO A 81 23.13 26.08 10.63
CA PRO A 81 24.36 26.20 11.42
C PRO A 81 24.46 25.17 12.54
N GLU A 82 25.68 24.79 12.91
CA GLU A 82 25.93 23.99 14.12
C GLU A 82 25.35 24.66 15.37
N GLY A 83 24.96 23.85 16.35
CA GLY A 83 24.28 24.33 17.56
C GLY A 83 22.80 24.66 17.36
N THR A 84 22.32 24.74 16.12
CA THR A 84 20.91 25.04 15.83
C THR A 84 20.02 23.85 16.19
N ARG A 85 18.87 24.13 16.79
CA ARG A 85 17.80 23.16 17.01
C ARG A 85 16.95 23.02 15.75
N THR A 86 16.68 21.80 15.32
CA THR A 86 15.81 21.52 14.17
C THR A 86 14.89 20.34 14.40
N ARG A 87 13.84 20.24 13.57
CA ARG A 87 12.84 19.18 13.62
C ARG A 87 12.27 18.91 12.23
N MET A 88 11.90 17.66 11.98
CA MET A 88 11.35 17.18 10.72
C MET A 88 10.15 16.29 11.00
N VAL A 89 9.08 16.49 10.25
CA VAL A 89 7.90 15.63 10.33
C VAL A 89 7.84 14.77 9.07
N CYS A 90 7.71 13.46 9.26
CA CYS A 90 7.31 12.53 8.21
C CYS A 90 5.81 12.33 8.34
N GLY A 91 5.04 12.95 7.45
CA GLY A 91 3.59 12.76 7.35
C GLY A 91 3.24 11.79 6.22
N VAL A 92 2.24 10.94 6.44
CA VAL A 92 1.69 10.04 5.42
C VAL A 92 0.28 10.51 5.06
N SER A 93 0.11 11.07 3.86
CA SER A 93 -1.15 11.66 3.40
C SER A 93 -2.20 10.63 2.97
N ARG A 94 -1.76 9.45 2.52
CA ARG A 94 -2.60 8.32 2.11
C ARG A 94 -1.89 7.02 2.43
N GLY A 95 -2.63 5.96 2.70
CA GLY A 95 -2.11 4.63 2.98
C GLY A 95 -3.00 3.91 3.99
N ASP A 96 -3.09 2.59 3.92
CA ASP A 96 -3.85 1.82 4.90
C ASP A 96 -2.98 1.43 6.11
N PRO A 97 -3.55 1.43 7.34
CA PRO A 97 -2.85 0.93 8.52
C PRO A 97 -2.75 -0.61 8.52
N PRO A 98 -1.78 -1.20 9.26
CA PRO A 98 -0.78 -0.53 10.09
C PRO A 98 0.37 0.07 9.26
N LEU A 99 0.78 1.29 9.61
CA LEU A 99 1.94 1.96 9.02
C LEU A 99 3.12 1.93 9.98
N HIS A 100 4.31 1.67 9.45
CA HIS A 100 5.56 1.67 10.20
C HIS A 100 6.50 2.74 9.62
N ILE A 101 6.74 3.80 10.39
CA ILE A 101 7.59 4.92 9.99
C ILE A 101 8.94 4.78 10.69
N HIS A 102 10.01 4.74 9.88
CA HIS A 102 11.38 4.63 10.35
C HIS A 102 12.25 5.72 9.74
N TRP A 103 13.10 6.31 10.56
CA TRP A 103 14.10 7.28 10.14
C TRP A 103 15.44 6.59 9.94
N LEU A 104 16.08 6.90 8.83
CA LEU A 104 17.40 6.39 8.46
C LEU A 104 18.30 7.57 8.12
N LYS A 105 19.59 7.42 8.38
CA LYS A 105 20.63 8.32 7.87
C LYS A 105 21.46 7.54 6.86
N ASP A 106 21.60 8.06 5.65
CA ASP A 106 22.38 7.44 4.57
C ASP A 106 22.01 5.97 4.32
N GLY A 107 20.71 5.67 4.37
CA GLY A 107 20.17 4.31 4.23
C GLY A 107 20.39 3.38 5.43
N SER A 108 21.03 3.86 6.50
CA SER A 108 21.35 3.09 7.70
C SER A 108 20.53 3.54 8.92
N LYS A 109 20.38 2.66 9.91
CA LYS A 109 19.73 3.00 11.18
C LYS A 109 20.44 4.18 11.83
N LEU A 110 19.68 5.11 12.40
CA LEU A 110 20.22 6.26 13.12
C LEU A 110 21.29 5.83 14.15
N PRO A 111 22.54 6.31 14.02
CA PRO A 111 23.59 6.04 14.99
C PRO A 111 23.24 6.59 16.37
N ALA A 112 23.49 5.79 17.43
CA ALA A 112 23.14 6.17 18.80
C ALA A 112 23.86 7.44 19.29
N HIS A 113 25.03 7.75 18.74
CA HIS A 113 25.82 8.92 19.11
C HIS A 113 25.30 10.23 18.52
N LEU A 114 24.42 10.20 17.51
CA LEU A 114 23.91 11.41 16.86
C LEU A 114 22.86 12.16 17.69
N ALA A 115 22.58 11.79 18.95
CA ALA A 115 21.67 12.55 19.83
C ALA A 115 20.33 12.96 19.17
N VAL A 116 19.83 12.12 18.25
CA VAL A 116 18.57 12.32 17.54
C VAL A 116 17.43 11.74 18.37
N ASN A 117 16.35 12.49 18.53
CA ASN A 117 15.15 12.02 19.19
C ASN A 117 14.01 11.81 18.18
N VAL A 118 13.50 10.58 18.11
CA VAL A 118 12.39 10.18 17.24
C VAL A 118 11.17 9.87 18.09
N SER A 119 10.05 10.50 17.78
CA SER A 119 8.77 10.26 18.45
C SER A 119 7.66 10.02 17.44
N THR A 120 6.76 9.09 17.73
CA THR A 120 5.49 8.95 17.00
C THR A 120 4.55 10.05 17.44
N LEU A 121 3.98 10.79 16.49
CA LEU A 121 2.98 11.83 16.77
C LEU A 121 1.57 11.21 16.71
N ASP A 122 1.30 10.43 15.67
CA ASP A 122 0.06 9.67 15.44
C ASP A 122 0.35 8.45 14.53
N PRO A 123 -0.65 7.59 14.19
CA PRO A 123 -0.43 6.41 13.34
C PRO A 123 0.08 6.69 11.91
N TYR A 124 -0.03 7.93 11.43
CA TYR A 124 0.36 8.39 10.10
C TYR A 124 1.52 9.38 10.12
N SER A 125 2.03 9.77 11.30
CA SER A 125 3.09 10.77 11.40
C SER A 125 4.13 10.52 12.49
N SER A 126 5.38 10.86 12.17
CA SER A 126 6.53 10.78 13.08
C SER A 126 7.35 12.07 13.05
N LEU A 127 7.88 12.46 14.21
CA LEU A 127 8.76 13.60 14.40
C LEU A 127 10.18 13.13 14.67
N LEU A 128 11.12 13.61 13.88
CA LEU A 128 12.55 13.58 14.18
C LEU A 128 12.96 14.96 14.71
N SER A 129 13.69 14.99 15.83
CA SER A 129 14.16 16.23 16.45
C SER A 129 15.63 16.14 16.84
N ILE A 130 16.36 17.21 16.58
CA ILE A 130 17.78 17.37 16.91
C ILE A 130 17.89 18.66 17.72
N SER A 131 18.36 18.54 18.97
CA SER A 131 18.44 19.67 19.90
C SER A 131 19.58 20.62 19.57
N SER A 132 20.68 20.10 19.01
CA SER A 132 21.88 20.85 18.64
C SER A 132 22.57 20.14 17.49
N LEU A 133 22.57 20.76 16.30
CA LEU A 133 23.23 20.22 15.12
C LEU A 133 24.76 20.17 15.27
N THR A 134 25.36 19.20 14.59
CA THR A 134 26.81 18.94 14.49
C THR A 134 27.11 18.41 13.09
N GLU A 135 28.38 18.44 12.67
CA GLU A 135 28.84 17.85 11.40
C GLU A 135 28.30 16.42 11.15
N GLY A 136 28.21 15.58 12.18
CA GLY A 136 27.74 14.21 12.07
C GLY A 136 26.27 14.07 11.63
N HIS A 137 25.48 15.14 11.70
CA HIS A 137 24.09 15.17 11.22
C HIS A 137 23.98 15.48 9.72
N SER A 138 25.05 15.91 9.08
CA SER A 138 25.02 16.24 7.64
C SER A 138 24.85 14.98 6.78
N GLY A 139 24.13 15.14 5.66
CA GLY A 139 23.76 14.05 4.74
C GLY A 139 22.31 14.13 4.29
#